data_AF-A0A1H4BL92-F1
#
_entry.id   AF-A0A1H4BL92-F1
#
_cell.length_a   1.000
_cell.length_b   1.000
_cell.length_c   1.000
_cell.angle_alpha   90.00
_cell.angle_beta   90.00
_cell.angle_gamma   90.00
#
_symmetry.space_group_name_H-M   'P 1'
#
loop_
_entity.id
_entity.type
_entity.pdbx_description
1 polymer ?
#
loop_
_entity_poly.entity_id
_entity_poly.type
_entity_poly.pdbx_seq_one_letter_code
_entity_poly.pdbx_strand_id
1 'polypeptide(L)'
;MDNRFTEIIDLIQQARIKAVRSVNAELINLYWNVGEYIFNKVENKEWGVSVVSDLAQYIQRNEPGIKGFTDKNLWRMKQFYESYKDVPKLSTVLRQISCSHNLAILLDMVDKLEPDSNIVADSYNKDNFYEDQKEKYGF
;
A
#
# COMPACT_ATOMS: atom_id res chain seq x y z
N MET A 1 -5.73 30.87 -32.73
CA MET A 1 -5.41 30.77 -31.28
C MET A 1 -3.92 30.59 -31.15
N ASP A 2 -3.31 31.27 -30.18
CA ASP A 2 -1.88 31.51 -30.13
C ASP A 2 -1.09 30.24 -29.73
N ASN A 3 -0.66 29.47 -30.72
CA ASN A 3 0.06 28.20 -30.58
C ASN A 3 1.50 28.36 -30.06
N ARG A 4 1.96 29.60 -29.81
CA ARG A 4 3.34 29.93 -29.42
C ARG A 4 3.70 29.51 -28.01
N PHE A 5 2.71 29.31 -27.14
CA PHE A 5 2.92 28.95 -25.73
C PHE A 5 2.47 27.53 -25.38
N THR A 6 1.86 26.80 -26.32
CA THR A 6 1.41 25.42 -26.12
C THR A 6 2.56 24.51 -25.66
N GLU A 7 3.73 24.65 -26.29
CA GLU A 7 4.92 23.88 -25.93
C GLU A 7 5.35 24.12 -24.48
N ILE A 8 5.23 25.36 -23.97
CA ILE A 8 5.55 25.68 -22.57
C ILE A 8 4.56 25.01 -21.62
N ILE A 9 3.27 25.03 -21.96
CA ILE A 9 2.23 24.34 -21.18
C ILE A 9 2.48 22.83 -21.16
N ASP A 10 2.85 22.22 -22.28
CA ASP A 10 3.16 20.80 -22.37
C ASP A 10 4.38 20.43 -21.52
N LEU A 11 5.45 21.23 -21.55
CA LEU A 11 6.61 21.04 -20.68
C LEU A 11 6.24 21.09 -19.19
N ILE A 12 5.39 22.04 -18.78
CA ILE A 12 4.88 22.15 -17.41
C ILE A 12 4.07 20.89 -17.03
N GLN A 13 3.18 20.43 -17.90
CA GLN A 13 2.36 19.25 -17.64
C GLN A 13 3.21 17.98 -17.53
N GLN A 14 4.18 17.79 -18.44
CA GLN A 14 5.10 16.66 -18.41
C GLN A 14 5.94 16.65 -17.13
N ALA A 15 6.45 17.81 -16.71
CA ALA A 15 7.19 17.94 -15.46
C ALA A 15 6.34 17.56 -14.23
N ARG A 16 5.08 18.03 -14.17
CA ARG A 16 4.13 17.68 -13.09
C ARG A 16 3.82 16.18 -13.07
N ILE A 17 3.56 15.57 -14.23
CA ILE A 17 3.31 14.13 -14.33
C ILE A 17 4.52 13.35 -13.84
N LYS A 18 5.73 13.73 -14.25
CA LYS A 18 6.97 13.08 -13.81
C LYS A 18 7.16 13.18 -12.30
N ALA A 19 6.92 14.36 -11.71
CA ALA A 19 7.01 14.57 -10.27
C ALA A 19 6.03 13.67 -9.50
N VAL A 20 4.75 13.66 -9.91
CA VAL A 20 3.72 12.81 -9.29
C VAL A 20 4.07 11.33 -9.40
N ARG A 21 4.55 10.87 -10.57
CA ARG A 21 5.01 9.48 -10.75
C ARG A 21 6.15 9.12 -9.81
N SER A 22 7.13 10.02 -9.66
CA SER A 22 8.26 9.79 -8.75
C SER A 22 7.82 9.70 -7.29
N VAL A 23 6.93 10.60 -6.85
CA VAL A 23 6.36 10.58 -5.50
C VAL A 23 5.56 9.30 -5.26
N ASN A 24 4.71 8.90 -6.21
CA ASN A 24 3.91 7.68 -6.09
C ASN A 24 4.80 6.43 -6.01
N ALA A 25 5.86 6.36 -6.82
CA ALA A 25 6.79 5.25 -6.77
C ALA A 25 7.45 5.12 -5.38
N GLU A 26 7.82 6.25 -4.78
CA GLU A 26 8.43 6.25 -3.44
C GLU A 26 7.42 5.90 -2.34
N LEU A 27 6.18 6.38 -2.44
CA LEU A 27 5.11 6.01 -1.51
C LEU A 27 4.84 4.51 -1.51
N ILE A 28 4.85 3.86 -2.68
CA ILE A 28 4.65 2.41 -2.78
C ILE A 28 5.81 1.63 -2.17
N ASN A 29 7.05 2.08 -2.43
CA ASN A 29 8.23 1.49 -1.79
C ASN A 29 8.16 1.63 -0.27
N LEU A 30 7.74 2.80 0.24
CA LEU A 30 7.54 3.02 1.67
C LEU A 30 6.48 2.06 2.24
N TYR A 31 5.33 1.93 1.59
CA TYR A 31 4.28 1.02 2.02
C TYR A 31 4.70 -0.44 2.00
N TRP A 32 5.48 -0.86 0.99
CA TRP A 32 6.11 -2.18 0.95
C TRP A 32 7.01 -2.41 2.17
N ASN A 33 7.94 -1.49 2.43
CA ASN A 33 8.90 -1.61 3.52
C ASN A 33 8.22 -1.59 4.91
N VAL A 34 7.19 -0.76 5.08
CA VAL A 34 6.38 -0.76 6.31
C VAL A 34 5.62 -2.08 6.46
N GLY A 35 5.09 -2.60 5.36
CA GLY A 35 4.44 -3.90 5.31
C GLY A 35 5.35 -5.05 5.72
N GLU A 36 6.56 -5.11 5.14
CA GLU A 36 7.61 -6.05 5.50
C GLU A 36 7.96 -5.98 6.99
N TYR A 37 8.16 -4.76 7.50
CA TYR A 37 8.51 -4.54 8.89
C TYR A 37 7.43 -5.07 9.83
N ILE A 38 6.17 -4.74 9.57
CA ILE A 38 5.04 -5.23 10.37
C ILE A 38 4.91 -6.75 10.25
N PHE A 39 5.04 -7.29 9.02
CA PHE A 39 4.96 -8.74 8.78
C PHE A 39 5.98 -9.48 9.64
N ASN A 40 7.26 -9.10 9.58
CA ASN A 40 8.31 -9.75 10.35
C ASN A 40 8.07 -9.68 11.86
N LYS A 41 7.58 -8.54 12.37
CA LYS A 41 7.27 -8.37 13.80
C LYS A 41 6.10 -9.23 14.27
N VAL A 42 5.07 -9.37 13.42
CA VAL A 42 3.89 -10.21 13.72
C VAL A 42 4.25 -11.69 13.62
N GLU A 43 4.97 -12.13 12.58
CA GLU A 43 5.39 -13.53 12.40
C GLU A 43 6.29 -14.02 13.53
N ASN A 44 7.18 -13.16 14.04
CA ASN A 44 8.03 -13.45 15.20
C ASN A 44 7.29 -13.38 16.53
N LYS A 45 5.97 -13.14 16.52
CA LYS A 45 5.12 -12.97 17.72
C LYS A 45 5.57 -11.85 18.65
N GLU A 46 6.33 -10.88 18.14
CA GLU A 46 6.75 -9.71 18.90
C GLU A 46 5.61 -8.69 19.00
N TRP A 47 4.81 -8.58 17.93
CA TRP A 47 3.72 -7.61 17.83
C TRP A 47 2.36 -8.29 17.69
N GLY A 48 1.41 -7.87 18.54
CA GLY A 48 -0.01 -8.19 18.40
C GLY A 48 -0.82 -7.02 17.82
N VAL A 49 -2.15 -7.17 17.79
CA VAL A 49 -3.07 -6.19 17.19
C VAL A 49 -2.97 -4.79 17.84
N SER A 50 -2.83 -4.74 19.16
CA SER A 50 -2.70 -3.49 19.91
C SER A 50 -1.46 -2.70 19.51
N VAL A 51 -0.33 -3.36 19.27
CA VAL A 51 0.95 -2.71 18.93
C VAL A 51 0.87 -2.02 17.57
N VAL A 52 0.15 -2.60 16.60
CA VAL A 52 -0.05 -1.96 15.29
C VAL A 52 -0.97 -0.74 15.41
N SER A 53 -1.93 -0.75 16.33
CA SER A 53 -2.75 0.43 16.66
C SER A 53 -1.90 1.54 17.30
N ASP A 54 -1.05 1.17 18.25
CA ASP A 54 -0.14 2.11 18.89
C ASP A 54 0.84 2.72 17.88
N LEU A 55 1.32 1.94 16.90
CA LEU A 55 2.15 2.44 15.81
C LEU A 55 1.43 3.51 14.98
N ALA A 56 0.17 3.29 14.61
CA ALA A 56 -0.58 4.29 13.84
C ALA A 56 -0.79 5.59 14.62
N GLN A 57 -1.08 5.50 15.92
CA GLN A 57 -1.19 6.67 16.79
C GLN A 57 0.17 7.37 16.92
N TYR A 58 1.26 6.62 17.07
CA TYR A 58 2.60 7.16 17.14
C TYR A 58 2.96 7.92 15.86
N ILE A 59 2.68 7.36 14.68
CA ILE A 59 2.92 8.02 13.39
C ILE A 59 2.13 9.33 13.31
N GLN A 60 0.83 9.32 13.63
CA GLN A 60 0.01 10.53 13.56
C GLN A 60 0.48 11.65 14.50
N ARG A 61 1.03 11.30 15.66
CA ARG A 61 1.57 12.27 16.62
C ARG A 61 2.89 12.88 16.15
N ASN A 62 3.76 12.07 15.55
CA ASN A 62 5.10 12.50 15.13
C ASN A 62 5.12 13.13 13.73
N GLU A 63 4.16 12.79 12.87
CA GLU A 63 4.01 13.33 11.52
C GLU A 63 2.62 13.95 11.33
N PRO A 64 2.34 15.13 11.92
CA PRO A 64 1.02 15.75 11.85
C PRO A 64 0.58 16.03 10.41
N GLY A 65 -0.62 15.58 10.05
CA GLY A 65 -1.18 15.79 8.71
C GLY A 65 -0.79 14.71 7.69
N ILE A 66 0.03 13.73 8.08
CA ILE A 66 0.29 12.56 7.24
C ILE A 66 -0.99 11.76 6.99
N LYS A 67 -1.21 11.36 5.74
CA LYS A 67 -2.37 10.57 5.33
C LYS A 67 -1.91 9.16 4.95
N GLY A 68 -2.81 8.19 5.09
CA GLY A 68 -2.54 6.83 4.65
C GLY A 68 -2.00 5.89 5.73
N PHE A 69 -1.68 6.38 6.94
CA PHE A 69 -1.11 5.58 8.05
C PHE A 69 -2.10 5.37 9.20
N THR A 70 -3.31 4.95 8.88
CA THR A 70 -4.27 4.44 9.87
C THR A 70 -3.98 2.98 10.17
N ASP A 71 -4.44 2.47 11.32
CA ASP A 71 -4.31 1.06 11.71
C ASP A 71 -4.70 0.13 10.55
N LYS A 72 -5.84 0.42 9.90
CA LYS A 72 -6.37 -0.37 8.78
C LYS A 72 -5.40 -0.42 7.62
N ASN A 73 -4.78 0.71 7.32
CA ASN A 73 -3.84 0.79 6.23
C ASN A 73 -2.50 0.15 6.57
N LEU A 74 -2.05 0.18 7.82
CA LEU A 74 -0.86 -0.55 8.25
C LEU A 74 -1.03 -2.07 8.10
N TRP A 75 -2.19 -2.61 8.48
CA TRP A 75 -2.51 -4.02 8.24
C TRP A 75 -2.57 -4.37 6.75
N ARG A 76 -3.11 -3.47 5.92
CA ARG A 76 -3.09 -3.64 4.47
C ARG A 76 -1.69 -3.58 3.88
N MET A 77 -0.80 -2.74 4.41
CA MET A 77 0.61 -2.72 4.01
C MET A 77 1.28 -4.05 4.34
N LYS A 78 1.05 -4.61 5.55
CA LYS A 78 1.51 -5.97 5.90
C LYS A 78 1.02 -6.99 4.90
N GLN A 79 -0.28 -7.00 4.61
CA GLN A 79 -0.88 -7.94 3.66
C GLN A 79 -0.27 -7.77 2.26
N PHE A 80 -0.09 -6.53 1.81
CA PHE A 80 0.55 -6.23 0.54
C PHE A 80 1.95 -6.85 0.45
N TYR A 81 2.76 -6.77 1.52
CA TYR A 81 4.02 -7.48 1.55
C TYR A 81 3.84 -9.01 1.56
N GLU A 82 3.00 -9.53 2.47
CA GLU A 82 2.75 -10.96 2.67
C GLU A 82 2.30 -11.66 1.37
N SER A 83 1.42 -11.03 0.60
CA SER A 83 0.86 -11.58 -0.64
C SER A 83 1.87 -11.64 -1.79
N TYR A 84 2.92 -10.81 -1.78
CA TYR A 84 3.78 -10.63 -2.95
C TYR A 84 5.27 -10.80 -2.69
N LYS A 85 5.69 -11.03 -1.44
CA LYS A 85 7.10 -11.24 -1.07
C LYS A 85 7.76 -12.37 -1.89
N ASP A 86 6.99 -13.38 -2.28
CA ASP A 86 7.45 -14.55 -3.03
C ASP A 86 7.34 -14.38 -4.57
N VAL A 87 6.90 -13.19 -5.04
CA VAL A 87 6.75 -12.86 -6.46
C VAL A 87 7.56 -11.60 -6.82
N PRO A 88 8.90 -11.68 -6.93
CA PRO A 88 9.80 -10.51 -7.03
C PRO A 88 9.54 -9.61 -8.24
N LYS A 89 8.97 -10.15 -9.33
CA LYS A 89 8.67 -9.38 -10.55
C LYS A 89 7.44 -8.48 -10.40
N LEU A 90 6.52 -8.81 -9.49
CA LEU A 90 5.23 -8.14 -9.41
C LEU A 90 5.29 -6.82 -8.63
N SER A 91 6.19 -6.69 -7.66
CA SER A 91 6.47 -5.42 -6.95
C SER A 91 6.87 -4.29 -7.90
N THR A 92 7.63 -4.61 -8.95
CA THR A 92 8.06 -3.65 -9.97
C THR A 92 6.91 -3.23 -10.89
N VAL A 93 6.02 -4.16 -11.24
CA VAL A 93 4.84 -3.92 -12.10
C VAL A 93 3.78 -3.12 -11.35
N LEU A 94 3.50 -3.47 -10.10
CA LEU A 94 2.56 -2.75 -9.24
C LEU A 94 2.98 -1.29 -9.02
N ARG A 95 4.30 -1.02 -8.93
CA ARG A 95 4.85 0.33 -8.86
C ARG A 95 4.57 1.18 -10.11
N GLN A 96 4.41 0.55 -11.28
CA GLN A 96 4.04 1.24 -12.52
C GLN A 96 2.53 1.47 -12.64
N ILE A 97 1.70 0.53 -12.16
CA ILE A 97 0.23 0.59 -12.24
C ILE A 97 -0.35 1.57 -11.22
N SER A 98 0.20 1.64 -10.01
CA SER A 98 -0.28 2.48 -8.91
C SER A 98 -0.22 4.00 -9.13
N CYS A 99 0.28 4.48 -10.27
CA CYS A 99 0.31 5.91 -10.55
C CYS A 99 -1.09 6.58 -10.54
N SER A 100 -2.17 5.81 -10.43
CA SER A 100 -3.52 6.28 -10.08
C SER A 100 -3.77 6.31 -8.56
N HIS A 101 -3.65 7.51 -8.00
CA HIS A 101 -4.06 7.94 -6.66
C HIS A 101 -5.15 7.12 -5.94
N ASN A 102 -4.77 6.16 -5.08
CA ASN A 102 -5.32 5.88 -3.74
C ASN A 102 -4.68 4.58 -3.22
N LEU A 103 -4.23 4.52 -1.96
CA LEU A 103 -3.80 3.24 -1.37
C LEU A 103 -4.96 2.23 -1.38
N ALA A 104 -6.19 2.68 -1.15
CA ALA A 104 -7.38 1.84 -1.27
C ALA A 104 -7.60 1.30 -2.69
N ILE A 105 -7.25 2.08 -3.72
CA ILE A 105 -7.36 1.66 -5.13
C ILE A 105 -6.21 0.74 -5.50
N LEU A 106 -4.99 1.02 -5.03
CA LEU A 106 -3.87 0.09 -5.19
C LEU A 106 -4.24 -1.27 -4.59
N LEU A 107 -4.74 -1.28 -3.35
CA LEU A 107 -5.10 -2.52 -2.67
C LEU A 107 -6.32 -3.19 -3.31
N ASP A 108 -7.34 -2.46 -3.73
CA ASP A 108 -8.47 -3.00 -4.51
C ASP A 108 -8.05 -3.47 -5.92
N MET A 109 -6.98 -2.94 -6.52
CA MET A 109 -6.46 -3.37 -7.83
C MET A 109 -5.53 -4.58 -7.70
N VAL A 110 -4.73 -4.61 -6.64
CA VAL A 110 -3.92 -5.74 -6.21
C VAL A 110 -4.81 -6.97 -5.96
N ASP A 111 -5.97 -6.76 -5.33
CA ASP A 111 -7.02 -7.77 -5.13
C ASP A 111 -7.65 -8.28 -6.44
N LYS A 112 -7.69 -7.43 -7.48
CA LYS A 112 -8.23 -7.76 -8.82
C LYS A 112 -7.20 -8.35 -9.78
N LEU A 113 -5.92 -8.28 -9.45
CA LEU A 113 -4.84 -8.93 -10.20
C LEU A 113 -4.68 -10.32 -9.58
N GLU A 114 -5.50 -11.27 -10.02
CA GLU A 114 -5.45 -12.65 -9.53
C GLU A 114 -4.01 -13.20 -9.57
N PRO A 115 -3.43 -13.60 -8.43
CA PRO A 115 -2.28 -14.50 -8.43
C PRO A 115 -2.79 -15.88 -8.84
N ASP A 116 -2.15 -16.49 -9.84
CA ASP A 116 -2.48 -17.80 -10.43
C ASP A 116 -3.38 -18.68 -9.55
N SER A 117 -4.57 -18.94 -10.06
CA SER A 117 -5.66 -19.71 -9.45
C SER A 117 -5.17 -21.03 -8.85
N ASN A 118 -4.86 -21.02 -7.55
CA ASN A 118 -4.92 -22.17 -6.64
C ASN A 118 -4.63 -21.82 -5.17
N ILE A 119 -4.39 -20.55 -4.82
CA ILE A 119 -4.17 -20.15 -3.44
C ILE A 119 -4.92 -18.83 -3.21
N VAL A 120 -5.96 -18.85 -2.36
CA VAL A 120 -6.67 -17.71 -1.75
C VAL A 120 -7.86 -17.03 -2.48
N ALA A 121 -8.83 -17.78 -3.01
CA ALA A 121 -10.09 -17.18 -3.51
C ALA A 121 -11.31 -17.24 -2.55
N ASP A 122 -11.29 -18.04 -1.48
CA ASP A 122 -12.54 -18.42 -0.79
C ASP A 122 -12.84 -17.73 0.56
N SER A 123 -12.19 -16.63 0.94
CA SER A 123 -12.49 -16.01 2.26
C SER A 123 -12.57 -14.48 2.34
N TYR A 124 -12.63 -13.76 1.23
CA TYR A 124 -12.58 -12.28 1.30
C TYR A 124 -13.96 -11.62 1.38
N ASN A 125 -14.39 -11.31 2.61
CA ASN A 125 -15.44 -10.33 2.89
C ASN A 125 -14.84 -9.09 3.59
N LYS A 126 -14.97 -7.92 2.96
CA LYS A 126 -14.37 -6.63 3.36
C LYS A 126 -14.77 -6.17 4.78
N ASP A 127 -15.87 -6.70 5.30
CA ASP A 127 -16.39 -6.39 6.63
C ASP A 127 -15.79 -7.25 7.76
N ASN A 128 -15.17 -8.39 7.45
CA ASN A 128 -14.66 -9.36 8.45
C ASN A 128 -13.13 -9.45 8.55
N PHE A 129 -12.38 -8.79 7.66
CA PHE A 129 -10.91 -8.87 7.60
C PHE A 129 -10.21 -8.67 8.96
N TYR A 130 -10.69 -7.73 9.77
CA TYR A 130 -10.10 -7.46 11.09
C TYR A 130 -10.35 -8.58 12.11
N GLU A 131 -11.50 -9.24 12.03
CA GLU A 131 -11.80 -10.40 12.88
C GLU A 131 -11.00 -11.63 12.41
N ASP A 132 -10.84 -11.80 11.09
CA ASP A 132 -10.04 -12.90 10.54
C ASP A 132 -8.55 -12.81 10.93
N GLN A 133 -7.99 -11.59 10.99
CA GLN A 133 -6.61 -11.39 11.47
C GLN A 133 -6.48 -11.66 12.98
N LYS A 134 -7.48 -11.29 13.79
CA LYS A 134 -7.50 -11.63 15.23
C LYS A 134 -7.56 -13.15 15.44
N GLU A 135 -8.40 -13.84 14.66
CA GLU A 135 -8.54 -15.29 14.73
C GLU A 135 -7.27 -16.02 14.26
N LYS A 136 -6.67 -15.60 13.13
CA LYS A 136 -5.44 -16.21 12.59
C LYS A 136 -4.22 -16.03 13.49
N TYR A 137 -4.08 -14.88 14.15
CA TYR A 137 -2.89 -14.55 14.94
C TYR A 137 -3.11 -14.59 16.46
N GLY A 138 -4.31 -14.96 16.91
CA GLY A 138 -4.59 -15.41 18.28
C GLY A 138 -4.60 -14.31 19.36
N PHE A 139 -5.31 -13.21 19.13
CA PHE A 139 -5.60 -12.19 20.15
C PHE A 139 -6.99 -11.56 19.97
#